data_AF-A0A941GS97-F1
#
_entry.id   AF-A0A941GS97-F1
#
_cell.length_a   1.000
_cell.length_b   1.000
_cell.length_c   1.000
_cell.angle_alpha   90.00
_cell.angle_beta   90.00
_cell.angle_gamma   90.00
#
_symmetry.space_group_name_H-M   'P 1'
#
loop_
_entity.id
_entity.type
_entity.pdbx_description
1 polymer ?
#
loop_
_entity_poly.entity_id
_entity_poly.type
_entity_poly.pdbx_seq_one_letter_code
_entity_poly.pdbx_strand_id
1 'polypeptide(L)' 'MFAVEFKANIKNGFIEIPDAYKQEFEHKKNVQVILLKEEKVTAEDLLEQLLSDPIEVENFSPLKREEIYER' A
#
# COMPACT_ATOMS: atom_id res chain seq x y z
N MET A 1 13.87 18.33 -15.56
CA MET A 1 12.42 18.07 -15.40
C MET A 1 12.11 18.11 -13.92
N PHE A 2 11.04 18.78 -13.51
CA PHE A 2 10.61 18.86 -12.11
C PHE A 2 9.24 18.17 -11.99
N ALA A 3 9.05 17.41 -10.91
CA ALA A 3 7.81 16.71 -10.61
C ALA A 3 7.29 17.21 -9.26
N VAL A 4 5.96 17.35 -9.17
CA VAL A 4 5.28 17.69 -7.93
C VAL A 4 4.38 16.52 -7.57
N GLU A 5 4.48 16.03 -6.34
CA GLU A 5 3.62 15.00 -5.80
C GLU A 5 2.61 15.65 -4.85
N PHE A 6 1.34 15.33 -5.03
CA PHE A 6 0.27 15.75 -4.12
C PHE A 6 -0.82 14.68 -4.06
N LYS A 7 -1.53 14.63 -2.93
CA LYS A 7 -2.74 13.82 -2.78
C LYS A 7 -3.95 14.67 -3.17
N ALA A 8 -4.79 14.15 -4.06
CA ALA A 8 -6.02 14.80 -4.48
C ALA A 8 -7.16 13.78 -4.55
N ASN A 9 -8.37 14.25 -4.26
CA ASN A 9 -9.58 13.47 -4.44
C ASN A 9 -10.00 13.52 -5.91
N ILE A 10 -10.37 12.36 -6.47
CA ILE A 10 -10.96 12.28 -7.80
C ILE A 10 -12.44 12.65 -7.67
N LYS A 11 -12.87 13.75 -8.31
CA LYS A 11 -14.27 14.17 -8.36
C LYS A 11 -14.78 14.06 -9.79
N ASN A 12 -15.79 13.22 -10.02
CA ASN A 12 -16.39 12.99 -11.35
C ASN A 12 -15.35 12.63 -12.44
N GLY A 13 -14.29 11.89 -12.07
CA GLY A 13 -13.21 11.54 -13.00
C GLY A 13 -12.14 12.62 -13.22
N PHE A 14 -12.26 13.78 -12.56
CA PHE A 14 -11.28 14.86 -12.64
C PHE A 14 -10.41 14.93 -11.39
N ILE A 15 -9.12 15.18 -11.60
CA ILE A 15 -8.15 15.56 -10.57
C ILE A 15 -7.88 17.05 -10.74
N GLU A 16 -8.18 17.84 -9.72
CA GLU A 16 -7.89 19.27 -9.71
C GLU A 16 -6.47 19.51 -9.18
N ILE A 17 -5.70 20.35 -9.87
CA ILE A 17 -4.39 20.80 -9.39
C ILE A 17 -4.62 21.76 -8.21
N PRO A 18 -4.04 21.49 -7.02
CA PRO A 18 -4.19 22.38 -5.86
C PRO A 18 -3.71 23.81 -6.15
N ASP A 19 -4.34 24.80 -5.52
CA ASP A 19 -4.04 26.23 -5.74
C ASP A 19 -2.55 26.56 -5.55
N ALA A 20 -1.87 25.86 -4.64
CA ALA A 20 -0.43 25.99 -4.39
C ALA A 20 0.43 25.78 -5.63
N TYR A 21 -0.05 25.00 -6.60
CA TYR A 21 0.68 24.65 -7.82
C TYR A 21 0.02 25.22 -9.09
N LYS A 22 -1.17 25.85 -8.99
CA LYS A 22 -1.89 26.35 -10.17
C LYS A 22 -1.03 27.29 -11.01
N GLN A 23 -0.36 28.27 -10.41
CA GLN A 23 0.49 29.23 -11.14
C GLN A 23 1.64 28.56 -11.91
N GLU A 24 2.20 27.45 -11.39
CA GLU A 24 3.29 26.74 -12.06
C GLU A 24 2.83 25.98 -13.31
N PHE A 25 1.56 25.54 -13.32
CA PHE A 25 0.99 24.71 -14.39
C PHE A 25 0.00 25.45 -15.30
N GLU A 26 -0.52 26.62 -14.91
CA GLU A 26 -1.56 27.40 -15.62
C GLU A 26 -1.17 27.77 -17.06
N HIS A 27 0.12 28.03 -17.30
CA HIS A 27 0.64 28.40 -18.62
C HIS A 27 1.28 27.24 -19.38
N LYS A 28 1.16 26.00 -18.89
CA LYS A 28 1.75 24.82 -19.53
C LYS A 28 0.69 24.11 -20.36
N LYS A 29 0.92 24.02 -21.68
CA LYS A 29 0.00 23.33 -22.61
C LYS A 29 -0.07 21.82 -22.39
N ASN A 30 1.04 21.20 -22.01
CA ASN A 30 1.17 19.74 -21.87
C ASN A 30 1.91 19.41 -20.57
N VAL A 31 1.39 18.44 -19.82
CA VAL A 31 2.01 17.89 -18.60
C VAL A 31 2.04 16.37 -18.66
N GLN A 32 3.07 15.75 -18.07
CA GLN A 32 3.12 14.30 -17.87
C GLN A 32 2.54 13.98 -16.49
N VAL A 33 1.57 13.08 -16.43
CA VAL A 33 0.88 12.70 -15.19
C VAL A 33 1.18 11.25 -14.84
N ILE A 34 1.47 10.98 -13.57
CA ILE A 34 1.64 9.64 -13.02
C ILE A 34 0.53 9.45 -11.98
N LEU A 35 -0.33 8.44 -12.18
CA LEU A 35 -1.41 8.12 -11.26
C LEU A 35 -1.03 6.88 -10.45
N LEU A 36 -0.88 7.06 -9.14
CA LEU A 36 -0.67 5.98 -8.19
C LEU A 36 -1.96 5.81 -7.38
N LYS A 37 -2.46 4.59 -7.31
CA LYS A 37 -3.58 4.23 -6.42
C LYS A 37 -3.03 3.46 -5.24
N GLU A 38 -3.51 3.75 -4.05
CA GLU A 38 -3.28 2.87 -2.90
C GLU A 38 -4.04 1.55 -3.19
N GLU A 39 -3.30 0.44 -3.30
CA GLU A 39 -3.93 -0.86 -3.27
C GLU A 39 -4.51 -1.05 -1.86
N LYS A 40 -5.84 -1.21 -1.78
CA LYS A 40 -6.40 -1.85 -0.60
C LYS A 40 -5.77 -3.24 -0.57
N VAL A 41 -4.91 -3.47 0.40
CA VAL A 41 -4.39 -4.80 0.71
C VAL A 41 -5.62 -5.69 0.89
N THR A 42 -5.90 -6.46 -0.15
CA THR A 42 -7.08 -7.34 -0.27
C THR A 42 -6.68 -8.79 -0.11
N ALA A 43 -5.37 -9.05 -0.07
CA ALA A 43 -4.88 -10.27 0.55
C ALA A 43 -5.05 -10.08 2.06
N GLU A 44 -5.94 -10.84 2.68
CA GLU A 44 -5.80 -11.14 4.10
C GLU A 44 -4.32 -11.49 4.34
N ASP A 45 -3.69 -10.83 5.31
CA ASP A 45 -2.27 -11.06 5.59
C ASP A 45 -2.12 -12.56 5.84
N LEU A 46 -1.27 -13.23 5.06
CA LEU A 46 -1.05 -14.67 5.19
C LEU A 46 -0.66 -15.02 6.64
N LEU A 47 0.04 -14.12 7.33
CA LEU A 47 0.33 -14.28 8.75
C LEU A 47 -0.93 -14.22 9.60
N GLU A 48 -1.84 -13.28 9.35
CA GLU A 48 -3.11 -13.15 10.06
C GLU A 48 -4.03 -14.36 9.82
N GLN A 49 -4.06 -14.88 8.58
CA GLN A 49 -4.75 -16.12 8.23
C GLN A 49 -4.16 -17.31 9.01
N LEU A 50 -2.84 -17.50 8.98
CA LEU A 50 -2.18 -18.62 9.64
C LEU A 50 -2.23 -18.55 11.18
N LEU A 51 -2.32 -17.34 11.75
CA LEU A 51 -2.54 -17.15 13.18
C LEU A 51 -3.97 -17.52 13.61
N SER A 52 -4.94 -17.30 12.73
CA SER A 52 -6.37 -17.58 12.99
C SER A 52 -6.76 -19.02 12.67
N ASP A 53 -6.20 -19.58 11.60
CA ASP A 53 -6.41 -20.94 11.11
C ASP A 53 -5.05 -21.57 10.73
N PRO A 54 -4.34 -22.13 11.72
CA PRO A 54 -3.04 -22.75 11.49
C PRO A 54 -3.14 -23.99 10.58
N ILE A 55 -2.16 -24.17 9.71
CA ILE A 55 -2.09 -25.39 8.89
C ILE A 55 -1.81 -26.60 9.79
N GLU A 56 -2.72 -27.56 9.78
CA GLU A 56 -2.53 -28.86 10.41
C GLU A 56 -1.61 -29.73 9.56
N VAL A 57 -0.48 -30.15 10.13
CA VAL A 57 0.48 -31.05 9.48
C VAL A 57 0.55 -32.35 10.28
N GLU A 58 0.43 -33.49 9.61
CA GLU A 58 0.56 -34.80 10.26
C GLU A 58 1.93 -34.93 10.95
N ASN A 59 1.92 -35.43 12.19
CA ASN A 59 3.10 -35.59 13.05
C ASN A 59 3.83 -34.28 13.42
N PHE A 60 3.20 -33.12 13.28
CA PHE A 60 3.77 -31.88 13.79
C PHE A 60 3.49 -31.74 15.29
N SER A 61 4.55 -31.72 16.08
CA SER A 61 4.50 -31.36 17.51
C SER A 61 5.34 -30.09 17.71
N PRO A 62 4.72 -28.96 18.09
CA PRO A 62 5.47 -27.74 18.36
C PRO A 62 6.43 -27.96 19.52
N LEU A 63 7.64 -27.39 19.42
CA LEU A 63 8.59 -27.39 20.51
C LEU A 63 8.04 -26.54 21.67
N LYS A 64 8.26 -27.01 22.88
CA LYS A 64 8.04 -26.24 24.10
C LYS A 64 9.03 -25.09 24.18
N ARG A 65 8.66 -24.07 24.93
CA ARG A 65 9.46 -22.85 25.08
C ARG A 65 10.86 -23.17 25.61
N GLU A 66 10.95 -24.08 26.57
CA GLU A 66 12.21 -24.52 27.16
C GLU A 66 13.12 -25.18 26.12
N GLU A 67 12.55 -25.98 25.22
CA GLU A 67 13.28 -26.70 24.15
C GLU A 67 13.86 -25.74 23.08
N ILE A 68 13.29 -24.55 22.93
CA ILE A 68 13.76 -23.52 21.99
C ILE A 68 14.99 -22.79 22.54
N TYR A 69 15.02 -22.52 23.84
CA TYR A 69 16.08 -21.72 24.49
C TYR A 69 17.29 -22.53 24.94
N GLU A 70 17.22 -23.86 24.92
CA GLU A 70 18.33 -24.78 25.25
C GLU A 70 19.26 -25.08 24.04
N ARG A 71 19.23 -24.26 22.99
CA ARG A 71 20.12 -24.37 21.80
C ARG A 71 21.32 -23.44 21.85
#